data_AF-A0A6S7J951-F1
#
_entry.id   AF-A0A6S7J951-F1
#
_cell.length_a   1.000
_cell.length_b   1.000
_cell.length_c   1.000
_cell.angle_alpha   90.00
_cell.angle_beta   90.00
_cell.angle_gamma   90.00
#
_symmetry.space_group_name_H-M   'P 1'
#
loop_
_entity.id
_entity.type
_entity.pdbx_description
1 polymer ?
#
loop_
_entity_poly.entity_id
_entity_poly.type
_entity_poly.pdbx_seq_one_letter_code
_entity_poly.pdbx_strand_id
1 'polypeptide(L)'
;MELYNKNADYKENVNTWRHASEYNNKEDCEKNKGKWVTFHNYLEETDLEKSQCTRLPNGRRLIWAIPYRSENVDQFKGNDTEGWKRCLVSLSPPDCRSAPHSRSNHLGNGEGVVTLSHPWKLPYFPSGKEQKCTLRIRYNISTNDYDPMKTFSDSNGADNSPITNDPEVLFGKPDNNNVPLQLAINTAQFGRTFQDRSHVFKIIPREKHFEDKRIWNLNVRGKRGNIVQTFPAVEYDFAPKRLTINSNDYIHVQWEGSNTNPGGYAGEGRDQTDRSNMVAMEKPDISFPQNSGLFDHAKVIHALDGRHNMTSADIAIAMATAGTYNDATKFPADLNEFEQCNRKQLAQLDCYPPSYAGLLLQFKKGVYYYMCSGNNNFTNRNQKGRLTVSD
;
A
#
# COMPACT_ATOMS: atom_id res chain seq x y z
N MET A 1 -22.70 -5.54 7.66
CA MET A 1 -23.59 -5.94 6.56
C MET A 1 -22.82 -5.81 5.27
N GLU A 2 -22.37 -6.92 4.68
CA GLU A 2 -22.11 -6.95 3.25
C GLU A 2 -23.39 -7.48 2.60
N LEU A 3 -23.92 -6.72 1.64
CA LEU A 3 -25.07 -7.11 0.82
C LEU A 3 -24.59 -8.16 -0.20
N TYR A 4 -24.35 -9.39 0.26
CA TYR A 4 -24.19 -10.52 -0.64
C TYR A 4 -25.58 -11.08 -0.95
N ASN A 5 -25.99 -10.87 -2.19
CA ASN A 5 -27.24 -11.28 -2.81
C ASN A 5 -27.35 -12.83 -2.88
N LYS A 6 -27.63 -13.48 -1.74
CA LYS A 6 -27.85 -14.94 -1.64
C LYS A 6 -29.10 -15.22 -0.81
N ASN A 7 -30.05 -15.93 -1.40
CA ASN A 7 -31.43 -16.14 -0.92
C ASN A 7 -31.60 -16.96 0.38
N ALA A 8 -30.54 -17.36 1.09
CA ALA A 8 -30.71 -18.20 2.28
C ALA A 8 -29.55 -18.06 3.27
N ASP A 9 -29.90 -17.60 4.47
CA ASP A 9 -29.03 -17.35 5.63
C ASP A 9 -28.69 -18.65 6.38
N TYR A 10 -29.46 -19.72 6.15
CA TYR A 10 -29.32 -21.02 6.81
C TYR A 10 -29.31 -22.15 5.78
N LYS A 11 -28.38 -23.09 5.92
CA LYS A 11 -28.33 -24.34 5.15
C LYS A 11 -28.76 -25.50 6.04
N GLU A 12 -29.99 -25.94 5.86
CA GLU A 12 -30.60 -27.02 6.65
C GLU A 12 -29.82 -28.34 6.56
N ASN A 13 -29.37 -28.70 5.34
CA ASN A 13 -28.68 -29.97 5.07
C ASN A 13 -27.35 -30.15 5.83
N VAL A 14 -26.74 -29.06 6.32
CA VAL A 14 -25.47 -29.07 7.04
C VAL A 14 -25.55 -28.35 8.39
N ASN A 15 -26.75 -27.86 8.76
CA ASN A 15 -27.00 -27.09 9.98
C ASN A 15 -25.99 -25.93 10.17
N THR A 16 -25.81 -25.12 9.12
CA THR A 16 -24.87 -23.98 9.13
C THR A 16 -25.56 -22.68 8.78
N TRP A 17 -25.22 -21.62 9.51
CA TRP A 17 -25.60 -20.25 9.19
C TRP A 17 -24.54 -19.54 8.36
N ARG A 18 -24.99 -18.67 7.47
CA ARG A 18 -24.18 -17.76 6.66
C ARG A 18 -24.11 -16.38 7.28
N HIS A 19 -23.03 -15.65 7.00
CA HIS A 19 -22.89 -14.25 7.40
C HIS A 19 -23.62 -13.24 6.47
N ALA A 20 -24.63 -13.68 5.72
CA ALA A 20 -25.32 -12.90 4.72
C ALA A 20 -26.83 -13.01 4.92
N SER A 21 -27.56 -11.92 4.65
CA SER A 21 -29.01 -11.84 4.68
C SER A 21 -29.54 -10.88 3.63
N GLU A 22 -30.69 -11.21 3.04
CA GLU A 22 -31.48 -10.27 2.25
C GLU A 22 -32.22 -9.25 3.13
N TYR A 23 -32.41 -9.57 4.41
CA TYR A 23 -33.06 -8.69 5.38
C TYR A 23 -32.03 -7.75 6.01
N ASN A 24 -32.19 -6.46 5.78
CA ASN A 24 -31.25 -5.42 6.22
C ASN A 24 -31.62 -4.79 7.58
N ASN A 25 -32.66 -5.29 8.25
CA ASN A 25 -33.10 -4.84 9.55
C ASN A 25 -33.47 -6.02 10.46
N LYS A 26 -33.46 -5.76 11.76
CA LYS A 26 -33.68 -6.78 12.80
C LYS A 26 -35.08 -7.41 12.70
N GLU A 27 -36.10 -6.59 12.49
CA GLU A 27 -37.50 -7.04 12.49
C GLU A 27 -37.76 -8.04 11.35
N ASP A 28 -37.37 -7.69 10.13
CA ASP A 28 -37.54 -8.57 8.96
C ASP A 28 -36.69 -9.83 9.07
N CYS A 29 -35.46 -9.72 9.59
CA CYS A 29 -34.60 -10.88 9.82
C CYS A 29 -35.25 -11.88 10.80
N GLU A 30 -35.73 -11.41 11.95
CA GLU A 30 -36.32 -12.26 12.98
C GLU A 30 -37.68 -12.83 12.54
N LYS A 31 -38.50 -12.05 11.82
CA LYS A 31 -39.78 -12.49 11.24
C LYS A 31 -39.59 -13.65 10.27
N ASN A 32 -38.50 -13.64 9.51
CA ASN A 32 -38.14 -14.70 8.57
C ASN A 32 -37.24 -15.77 9.19
N LYS A 33 -37.30 -15.95 10.52
CA LYS A 33 -36.58 -16.98 11.30
C LYS A 33 -35.05 -16.85 11.22
N GLY A 34 -34.53 -15.70 10.82
CA GLY A 34 -33.12 -15.35 10.84
C GLY A 34 -32.60 -15.09 12.26
N LYS A 35 -31.27 -14.96 12.37
CA LYS A 35 -30.58 -14.63 13.63
C LYS A 35 -29.89 -13.28 13.48
N TRP A 36 -30.46 -12.25 14.09
CA TRP A 36 -29.84 -10.93 14.10
C TRP A 36 -28.69 -10.86 15.11
N VAL A 37 -27.46 -10.82 14.61
CA VAL A 37 -26.24 -10.80 15.43
C VAL A 37 -25.32 -9.65 15.06
N THR A 38 -24.50 -9.21 16.03
CA THR A 38 -23.46 -8.21 15.79
C THR A 38 -22.13 -8.91 15.53
N PHE A 39 -21.55 -8.64 14.37
CA PHE A 39 -20.19 -9.06 14.03
C PHE A 39 -19.17 -8.03 14.54
N HIS A 40 -18.02 -8.52 14.97
CA HIS A 40 -16.92 -7.67 15.43
C HIS A 40 -15.70 -7.84 14.55
N ASN A 41 -15.10 -6.72 14.13
CA ASN A 41 -13.75 -6.71 13.58
C ASN A 41 -12.74 -6.93 14.70
N TYR A 42 -11.67 -7.63 14.38
CA TYR A 42 -10.66 -8.04 15.35
C TYR A 42 -9.29 -8.13 14.68
N LEU A 43 -8.25 -8.21 15.50
CA LEU A 43 -6.88 -8.34 15.02
C LEU A 43 -6.51 -9.80 14.75
N GLU A 44 -6.72 -10.66 15.75
CA GLU A 44 -6.60 -12.11 15.63
C GLU A 44 -7.47 -12.79 16.70
N GLU A 45 -7.68 -14.09 16.55
CA GLU A 45 -8.38 -14.90 17.55
C GLU A 45 -7.38 -15.53 18.51
N THR A 46 -7.85 -15.80 19.72
CA THR A 46 -7.09 -16.51 20.75
C THR A 46 -7.80 -17.82 21.09
N ASP A 47 -7.05 -18.75 21.67
CA ASP A 47 -7.58 -20.02 22.19
C ASP A 47 -8.13 -19.88 23.63
N LEU A 48 -8.32 -18.65 24.12
CA LEU A 48 -8.80 -18.39 25.47
C LEU A 48 -10.30 -18.62 25.59
N GLU A 49 -10.69 -19.19 26.71
CA GLU A 49 -12.09 -19.37 27.07
C GLU A 49 -12.74 -18.06 27.54
N LYS A 50 -14.07 -18.03 27.56
CA LYS A 50 -14.86 -16.85 27.95
C LYS A 50 -14.42 -16.24 29.29
N SER A 51 -14.14 -17.07 30.29
CA SER A 51 -13.72 -16.63 31.63
C SER A 51 -12.35 -15.94 31.64
N GLN A 52 -11.50 -16.25 30.67
CA GLN A 52 -10.15 -15.68 30.52
C GLN A 52 -10.13 -14.49 29.54
N CYS A 53 -11.23 -14.25 28.82
CA CYS A 53 -11.30 -13.28 27.73
C CYS A 53 -11.50 -11.84 28.19
N THR A 54 -10.51 -11.28 28.89
CA THR A 54 -10.57 -9.91 29.42
C THR A 54 -9.44 -9.03 28.88
N ARG A 55 -8.18 -9.44 29.09
CA ARG A 55 -7.00 -8.67 28.70
C ARG A 55 -5.77 -9.56 28.57
N LEU A 56 -4.90 -9.27 27.60
CA LEU A 56 -3.60 -9.91 27.45
C LEU A 56 -2.55 -9.33 28.42
N PRO A 57 -1.44 -10.04 28.70
CA PRO A 57 -0.37 -9.57 29.59
C PRO A 57 0.24 -8.21 29.19
N ASN A 58 0.27 -7.91 27.89
CA ASN A 58 0.74 -6.62 27.37
C ASN A 58 -0.30 -5.47 27.48
N GLY A 59 -1.39 -5.70 28.21
CA GLY A 59 -2.45 -4.72 28.45
C GLY A 59 -3.51 -4.62 27.33
N ARG A 60 -3.36 -5.36 26.23
CA ARG A 60 -4.31 -5.29 25.11
C ARG A 60 -5.65 -5.93 25.47
N ARG A 61 -6.74 -5.23 25.18
CA ARG A 61 -8.12 -5.65 25.46
C ARG A 61 -8.52 -6.84 24.60
N LEU A 62 -9.18 -7.81 25.23
CA LEU A 62 -9.85 -8.93 24.58
C LEU A 62 -11.37 -8.69 24.60
N ILE A 63 -12.09 -9.24 23.62
CA ILE A 63 -13.55 -9.20 23.56
C ILE A 63 -14.11 -10.59 23.25
N TRP A 64 -15.10 -11.03 24.03
CA TRP A 64 -15.83 -12.27 23.75
C TRP A 64 -17.00 -11.98 22.82
N ALA A 65 -16.81 -12.23 21.52
CA ALA A 65 -17.73 -11.77 20.48
C ALA A 65 -17.72 -12.66 19.23
N ILE A 66 -18.72 -12.47 18.35
CA ILE A 66 -18.81 -13.20 17.08
C ILE A 66 -17.85 -12.52 16.07
N PRO A 67 -16.82 -13.23 15.57
CA PRO A 67 -15.86 -12.66 14.64
C PRO A 67 -16.49 -12.37 13.28
N TYR A 68 -16.14 -11.24 12.67
CA TYR A 68 -16.40 -10.99 11.26
C TYR A 68 -15.33 -11.70 10.40
N ARG A 69 -15.71 -12.75 9.66
CA ARG A 69 -14.83 -13.49 8.75
C ARG A 69 -15.40 -13.50 7.34
N SER A 70 -14.80 -12.74 6.42
CA SER A 70 -15.23 -12.73 5.01
C SER A 70 -14.82 -14.00 4.26
N GLU A 71 -13.68 -14.61 4.61
CA GLU A 71 -13.16 -15.83 3.96
C GLU A 71 -13.81 -17.15 4.40
N ASN A 72 -14.56 -17.15 5.50
CA ASN A 72 -15.12 -18.35 6.14
C ASN A 72 -16.63 -18.23 6.33
N VAL A 73 -17.33 -18.07 5.20
CA VAL A 73 -18.75 -17.71 5.08
C VAL A 73 -19.74 -18.72 5.71
N ASP A 74 -19.31 -19.96 5.97
CA ASP A 74 -20.20 -21.10 6.31
C ASP A 74 -19.78 -21.85 7.61
N GLN A 75 -19.46 -21.16 8.72
CA GLN A 75 -18.90 -21.81 9.93
C GLN A 75 -19.77 -21.77 11.20
N PHE A 76 -20.89 -21.04 11.23
CA PHE A 76 -21.71 -20.95 12.42
C PHE A 76 -22.66 -22.14 12.51
N LYS A 77 -22.35 -23.11 13.37
CA LYS A 77 -23.12 -24.34 13.55
C LYS A 77 -24.09 -24.22 14.73
N GLY A 78 -25.24 -24.86 14.61
CA GLY A 78 -26.26 -24.92 15.66
C GLY A 78 -27.04 -23.61 15.83
N ASN A 79 -27.92 -23.57 16.83
CA ASN A 79 -28.85 -22.46 17.07
C ASN A 79 -28.45 -21.52 18.21
N ASP A 80 -27.45 -21.91 19.01
CA ASP A 80 -26.94 -21.09 20.11
C ASP A 80 -25.81 -20.17 19.62
N THR A 81 -26.09 -18.86 19.63
CA THR A 81 -25.15 -17.84 19.17
C THR A 81 -23.99 -17.61 20.15
N GLU A 82 -24.08 -18.11 21.39
CA GLU A 82 -22.97 -18.05 22.34
C GLU A 82 -21.81 -18.95 21.89
N GLY A 83 -22.12 -20.13 21.32
CA GLY A 83 -21.12 -21.04 20.75
C GLY A 83 -20.40 -20.49 19.51
N TRP A 84 -20.93 -19.41 18.91
CA TRP A 84 -20.30 -18.72 17.78
C TRP A 84 -19.27 -17.69 18.21
N LYS A 85 -19.27 -17.30 19.50
CA LYS A 85 -18.32 -16.32 20.03
C LYS A 85 -16.93 -16.94 20.19
N ARG A 86 -15.93 -16.10 20.02
CA ARG A 86 -14.51 -16.42 20.26
C ARG A 86 -13.91 -15.32 21.11
N CYS A 87 -12.77 -15.61 21.73
CA CYS A 87 -12.01 -14.58 22.40
C CYS A 87 -11.12 -13.86 21.38
N LEU A 88 -11.51 -12.62 21.05
CA LEU A 88 -10.91 -11.83 19.99
C LEU A 88 -9.95 -10.78 20.55
N VAL A 89 -8.80 -10.62 19.92
CA VAL A 89 -7.90 -9.49 20.16
C VAL A 89 -8.53 -8.24 19.55
N SER A 90 -8.89 -7.26 20.37
CA SER A 90 -9.58 -6.07 19.87
C SER A 90 -8.67 -5.14 19.05
N LEU A 91 -9.26 -4.51 18.04
CA LEU A 91 -8.60 -3.46 17.26
C LEU A 91 -8.52 -2.15 18.05
N SER A 92 -7.48 -1.36 17.75
CA SER A 92 -7.47 0.04 18.14
C SER A 92 -8.57 0.81 17.40
N PRO A 93 -9.15 1.87 17.99
CA PRO A 93 -10.00 2.79 17.26
C PRO A 93 -9.29 3.36 16.03
N PRO A 94 -10.03 3.73 14.97
CA PRO A 94 -9.47 4.43 13.82
C PRO A 94 -8.73 5.71 14.23
N ASP A 95 -7.60 5.99 13.57
CA ASP A 95 -6.87 7.25 13.74
C ASP A 95 -7.54 8.34 12.89
N CYS A 96 -8.20 9.30 13.55
CA CYS A 96 -8.88 10.41 12.90
C CYS A 96 -8.05 11.69 13.05
N ARG A 97 -7.60 12.26 11.93
CA ARG A 97 -6.79 13.49 11.91
C ARG A 97 -7.21 14.39 10.76
N SER A 98 -6.93 15.69 10.89
CA SER A 98 -7.06 16.62 9.77
C SER A 98 -6.12 16.22 8.64
N ALA A 99 -6.63 16.21 7.41
CA ALA A 99 -5.81 15.99 6.23
C ALA A 99 -4.82 17.16 6.07
N PRO A 100 -3.57 16.90 5.66
CA PRO A 100 -2.64 17.96 5.33
C PRO A 100 -3.07 18.70 4.05
N HIS A 101 -2.75 19.99 3.98
CA HIS A 101 -3.08 20.80 2.82
C HIS A 101 -2.29 20.36 1.59
N SER A 102 -2.99 20.25 0.46
CA SER A 102 -2.39 20.08 -0.86
C SER A 102 -3.25 20.77 -1.90
N ARG A 103 -2.66 21.04 -3.06
CA ARG A 103 -3.44 21.51 -4.21
C ARG A 103 -4.34 20.37 -4.69
N SER A 104 -5.63 20.68 -4.87
CA SER A 104 -6.61 19.72 -5.38
C SER A 104 -6.12 19.06 -6.67
N ASN A 105 -6.18 17.73 -6.74
CA ASN A 105 -5.84 16.93 -7.91
C ASN A 105 -4.39 17.05 -8.43
N HIS A 106 -3.41 17.37 -7.58
CA HIS A 106 -1.98 17.50 -7.97
C HIS A 106 -1.09 16.44 -7.30
N LEU A 107 -1.46 15.16 -7.49
CA LEU A 107 -0.63 13.99 -7.15
C LEU A 107 -0.16 13.92 -5.67
N GLY A 108 -0.86 14.62 -4.77
CA GLY A 108 -0.61 14.57 -3.34
C GLY A 108 0.68 15.27 -2.89
N ASN A 109 1.19 16.25 -3.65
CA ASN A 109 2.28 17.10 -3.17
C ASN A 109 1.73 18.23 -2.29
N GLY A 110 2.27 18.35 -1.08
CA GLY A 110 2.01 19.44 -0.15
C GLY A 110 3.01 20.59 -0.32
N GLU A 111 3.13 21.38 0.73
CA GLU A 111 4.11 22.47 0.82
C GLU A 111 5.54 21.99 0.56
N GLY A 112 6.34 22.81 -0.12
CA GLY A 112 7.72 22.45 -0.51
C GLY A 112 7.82 21.34 -1.57
N VAL A 113 6.70 21.00 -2.24
CA VAL A 113 6.62 19.92 -3.25
C VAL A 113 7.03 18.56 -2.67
N VAL A 114 6.74 18.36 -1.38
CA VAL A 114 6.96 17.10 -0.69
C VAL A 114 5.68 16.30 -0.77
N THR A 115 5.81 15.01 -1.11
CA THR A 115 4.66 14.12 -1.13
C THR A 115 4.10 13.95 0.27
N LEU A 116 2.78 14.14 0.39
CA LEU A 116 2.05 13.91 1.62
C LEU A 116 2.12 12.43 2.00
N SER A 117 2.28 12.18 3.30
CA SER A 117 2.33 10.83 3.86
C SER A 117 1.58 10.77 5.16
N HIS A 118 1.13 9.56 5.53
CA HIS A 118 0.51 9.28 6.80
C HIS A 118 1.39 8.27 7.56
N PRO A 119 1.91 8.62 8.76
CA PRO A 119 2.67 7.68 9.56
C PRO A 119 1.74 6.61 10.12
N TRP A 120 1.77 5.43 9.51
CA TRP A 120 0.97 4.30 9.93
C TRP A 120 1.73 3.45 10.96
N LYS A 121 1.13 3.27 12.14
CA LYS A 121 1.61 2.27 13.10
C LYS A 121 1.09 0.88 12.69
N LEU A 122 2.01 0.02 12.23
CA LEU A 122 1.67 -1.36 11.90
C LEU A 122 1.04 -2.08 13.11
N PRO A 123 0.02 -2.93 12.87
CA PRO A 123 -0.56 -3.72 13.93
C PRO A 123 0.43 -4.74 14.49
N TYR A 124 0.55 -4.80 15.82
CA TYR A 124 1.28 -5.85 16.52
C TYR A 124 0.36 -7.05 16.75
N PHE A 125 0.72 -8.25 16.31
CA PHE A 125 -0.07 -9.47 16.55
C PHE A 125 0.49 -10.23 17.74
N PRO A 126 -0.25 -10.33 18.87
CA PRO A 126 0.17 -11.08 20.06
C PRO A 126 0.67 -12.52 19.82
N SER A 127 0.17 -13.22 18.79
CA SER A 127 0.62 -14.57 18.44
C SER A 127 2.10 -14.64 18.05
N GLY A 128 2.70 -13.53 17.64
CA GLY A 128 4.07 -13.50 17.11
C GLY A 128 4.23 -14.33 15.83
N LYS A 129 3.13 -14.63 15.13
CA LYS A 129 3.14 -15.35 13.85
C LYS A 129 3.15 -14.35 12.69
N GLU A 130 3.74 -14.76 11.57
CA GLU A 130 3.64 -14.03 10.31
C GLU A 130 2.17 -13.88 9.90
N GLN A 131 1.80 -12.68 9.44
CA GLN A 131 0.44 -12.37 9.02
C GLN A 131 0.42 -11.90 7.57
N LYS A 132 -0.50 -12.45 6.79
CA LYS A 132 -0.82 -11.95 5.45
C LYS A 132 -1.91 -10.89 5.57
N CYS A 133 -1.56 -9.65 5.28
CA CYS A 133 -2.42 -8.49 5.45
C CYS A 133 -2.81 -7.91 4.10
N THR A 134 -4.04 -7.37 4.02
CA THR A 134 -4.48 -6.54 2.89
C THR A 134 -4.57 -5.10 3.37
N LEU A 135 -3.74 -4.22 2.81
CA LEU A 135 -3.88 -2.78 2.95
C LEU A 135 -4.84 -2.27 1.89
N ARG A 136 -5.96 -1.71 2.32
CA ARG A 136 -6.93 -1.03 1.44
C ARG A 136 -6.84 0.46 1.64
N ILE A 137 -6.59 1.20 0.56
CA ILE A 137 -6.53 2.66 0.53
C ILE A 137 -7.70 3.15 -0.31
N ARG A 138 -8.59 3.93 0.30
CA ARG A 138 -9.70 4.59 -0.39
C ARG A 138 -9.46 6.09 -0.43
N TYR A 139 -9.51 6.66 -1.61
CA TYR A 139 -9.49 8.10 -1.81
C TYR A 139 -10.91 8.57 -2.14
N ASN A 140 -11.52 9.26 -1.18
CA ASN A 140 -12.83 9.88 -1.34
C ASN A 140 -12.65 11.37 -1.55
N ILE A 141 -13.43 11.91 -2.49
CA ILE A 141 -13.54 13.34 -2.73
C ILE A 141 -14.92 13.77 -2.21
N SER A 142 -14.92 14.85 -1.44
CA SER A 142 -16.12 15.55 -0.97
C SER A 142 -15.95 17.03 -1.30
N THR A 143 -17.05 17.72 -1.52
CA THR A 143 -17.06 19.16 -1.74
C THR A 143 -18.13 19.84 -0.89
N ASN A 144 -17.93 21.12 -0.62
CA ASN A 144 -18.91 22.02 0.02
C ASN A 144 -19.77 22.77 -1.01
N ASP A 145 -19.72 22.40 -2.29
CA ASP A 145 -20.59 22.98 -3.33
C ASP A 145 -22.08 22.60 -3.14
N TYR A 146 -22.40 21.71 -2.21
CA TYR A 146 -23.73 21.40 -1.69
C TYR A 146 -23.63 21.16 -0.17
N ASP A 147 -24.76 21.07 0.56
CA ASP A 147 -24.76 20.80 2.01
C ASP A 147 -24.50 19.30 2.29
N PRO A 148 -23.27 18.89 2.65
CA PRO A 148 -22.93 17.47 2.76
C PRO A 148 -23.58 16.81 3.98
N MET A 149 -24.14 17.59 4.92
CA MET A 149 -24.78 17.09 6.13
C MET A 149 -26.28 16.87 5.96
N LYS A 150 -26.86 17.37 4.86
CA LYS A 150 -28.29 17.24 4.54
C LYS A 150 -28.58 16.55 3.22
N THR A 151 -27.56 16.33 2.38
CA THR A 151 -27.69 15.58 1.13
C THR A 151 -27.33 14.11 1.35
N PHE A 152 -28.29 13.21 1.14
CA PHE A 152 -28.12 11.76 1.31
C PHE A 152 -28.42 11.01 0.00
N SER A 153 -28.45 9.68 0.08
CA SER A 153 -28.60 8.80 -1.10
C SER A 153 -29.94 8.94 -1.83
N ASP A 154 -30.95 9.51 -1.18
CA ASP A 154 -32.25 9.88 -1.78
C ASP A 154 -32.14 11.04 -2.78
N SER A 155 -31.07 11.83 -2.67
CA SER A 155 -30.71 12.88 -3.63
C SER A 155 -29.97 12.34 -4.86
N ASN A 156 -29.72 11.02 -4.93
CA ASN A 156 -29.11 10.39 -6.10
C ASN A 156 -30.14 10.28 -7.24
N GLY A 157 -29.94 11.03 -8.32
CA GLY A 157 -30.78 10.98 -9.51
C GLY A 157 -30.79 12.31 -10.25
N ALA A 158 -31.12 12.32 -11.53
CA ALA A 158 -31.11 13.54 -12.34
C ALA A 158 -32.05 14.62 -11.79
N ASP A 159 -33.19 14.21 -11.23
CA ASP A 159 -34.26 15.14 -10.81
C ASP A 159 -34.05 15.73 -9.42
N ASN A 160 -33.30 15.05 -8.53
CA ASN A 160 -33.15 15.40 -7.12
C ASN A 160 -31.72 15.78 -6.73
N SER A 161 -30.77 15.73 -7.67
CA SER A 161 -29.38 16.06 -7.40
C SER A 161 -29.25 17.56 -7.06
N PRO A 162 -28.58 17.92 -5.95
CA PRO A 162 -28.36 19.33 -5.60
C PRO A 162 -27.39 20.04 -6.55
N ILE A 163 -26.73 19.28 -7.42
CA ILE A 163 -25.76 19.75 -8.42
C ILE A 163 -26.12 19.17 -9.79
N THR A 164 -25.95 19.96 -10.84
CA THR A 164 -26.19 19.52 -12.24
C THR A 164 -24.95 19.78 -13.08
N ASN A 165 -24.85 19.12 -14.25
CA ASN A 165 -23.77 19.40 -15.19
C ASN A 165 -23.96 20.78 -15.81
N ASP A 166 -22.85 21.48 -15.95
CA ASP A 166 -22.73 22.77 -16.63
C ASP A 166 -23.88 23.76 -16.38
N PRO A 167 -24.23 24.06 -15.11
CA PRO A 167 -25.35 24.92 -14.80
C PRO A 167 -25.05 26.37 -15.22
N GLU A 168 -26.07 27.04 -15.73
CA GLU A 168 -26.06 28.48 -15.91
C GLU A 168 -26.35 29.18 -14.57
N VAL A 169 -25.50 30.13 -14.21
CA VAL A 169 -25.63 30.96 -13.02
C VAL A 169 -25.53 32.42 -13.39
N LEU A 170 -26.20 33.29 -12.64
CA LEU A 170 -26.06 34.73 -12.79
C LEU A 170 -24.97 35.24 -11.85
N PHE A 171 -23.93 35.84 -12.41
CA PHE A 171 -22.91 36.55 -11.66
C PHE A 171 -23.19 38.05 -11.70
N GLY A 172 -23.34 38.68 -10.55
CA GLY A 172 -23.66 40.11 -10.47
C GLY A 172 -24.50 40.47 -9.25
N LYS A 173 -24.86 41.75 -9.14
CA LYS A 173 -25.89 42.18 -8.17
C LYS A 173 -27.26 41.95 -8.79
N PRO A 174 -28.27 41.52 -8.00
CA PRO A 174 -29.60 41.20 -8.50
C PRO A 174 -30.20 42.26 -9.44
N ASP A 175 -29.99 43.53 -9.11
CA ASP A 175 -30.63 44.68 -9.78
C ASP A 175 -29.69 45.44 -10.74
N ASN A 176 -28.43 45.03 -10.89
CA ASN A 176 -27.50 45.69 -11.82
C ASN A 176 -26.32 44.78 -12.18
N ASN A 177 -26.07 44.61 -13.49
CA ASN A 177 -24.97 43.82 -14.07
C ASN A 177 -25.04 42.31 -13.82
N ASN A 178 -26.18 41.67 -14.12
CA ASN A 178 -26.27 40.21 -14.19
C ASN A 178 -25.62 39.70 -15.47
N VAL A 179 -24.51 38.99 -15.35
CA VAL A 179 -23.85 38.29 -16.45
C VAL A 179 -24.17 36.80 -16.33
N PRO A 180 -24.85 36.18 -17.31
CA PRO A 180 -25.01 34.75 -17.33
C PRO A 180 -23.65 34.09 -17.57
N LEU A 181 -23.25 33.20 -16.68
CA LEU A 181 -22.06 32.38 -16.78
C LEU A 181 -22.48 30.92 -16.75
N GLN A 182 -21.90 30.11 -17.62
CA GLN A 182 -21.99 28.66 -17.48
C GLN A 182 -20.80 28.18 -16.65
N LEU A 183 -21.07 27.49 -15.55
CA LEU A 183 -20.01 26.83 -14.79
C LEU A 183 -19.56 25.59 -15.56
N ALA A 184 -18.24 25.33 -15.65
CA ALA A 184 -17.72 24.12 -16.28
C ALA A 184 -17.71 22.94 -15.28
N ILE A 185 -18.91 22.49 -14.90
CA ILE A 185 -19.13 21.47 -13.86
C ILE A 185 -19.39 20.11 -14.51
N ASN A 186 -18.54 19.15 -14.17
CA ASN A 186 -18.78 17.73 -14.40
C ASN A 186 -19.12 17.04 -13.08
N THR A 187 -20.39 16.74 -12.86
CA THR A 187 -20.93 16.06 -11.67
C THR A 187 -20.28 14.69 -11.44
N ALA A 188 -19.73 14.05 -12.47
CA ALA A 188 -18.93 12.81 -12.32
C ALA A 188 -17.61 13.02 -11.56
N GLN A 189 -17.23 14.26 -11.22
CA GLN A 189 -16.00 14.63 -10.52
C GLN A 189 -16.22 15.24 -9.12
N PHE A 190 -17.47 15.45 -8.66
CA PHE A 190 -17.78 16.16 -7.41
C PHE A 190 -17.55 15.32 -6.14
N GLY A 191 -18.48 14.41 -5.84
CA GLY A 191 -18.46 13.56 -4.66
C GLY A 191 -18.36 12.09 -5.04
N ARG A 192 -17.20 11.47 -4.85
CA ARG A 192 -17.01 10.05 -5.22
C ARG A 192 -15.87 9.38 -4.47
N THR A 193 -15.95 8.06 -4.32
CA THR A 193 -14.75 7.24 -4.15
C THR A 193 -14.00 7.23 -5.47
N PHE A 194 -12.96 8.05 -5.55
CA PHE A 194 -12.19 8.24 -6.77
C PHE A 194 -11.28 7.04 -7.03
N GLN A 195 -10.71 6.46 -5.97
CA GLN A 195 -9.89 5.25 -6.06
C GLN A 195 -10.07 4.35 -4.85
N ASP A 196 -10.04 3.05 -5.10
CA ASP A 196 -9.97 2.01 -4.09
C ASP A 196 -8.85 1.04 -4.50
N ARG A 197 -7.75 1.06 -3.75
CA ARG A 197 -6.55 0.27 -4.05
C ARG A 197 -6.32 -0.71 -2.93
N SER A 198 -6.04 -1.95 -3.28
CA SER A 198 -5.71 -2.99 -2.31
C SER A 198 -4.32 -3.56 -2.61
N HIS A 199 -3.51 -3.68 -1.57
CA HIS A 199 -2.17 -4.25 -1.63
C HIS A 199 -2.07 -5.37 -0.61
N VAL A 200 -1.47 -6.49 -0.99
CA VAL A 200 -1.23 -7.61 -0.09
C VAL A 200 0.22 -7.56 0.32
N PHE A 201 0.47 -7.63 1.63
CA PHE A 201 1.81 -7.64 2.17
C PHE A 201 1.86 -8.54 3.39
N LYS A 202 3.07 -8.94 3.77
CA LYS A 202 3.29 -9.74 4.98
C LYS A 202 3.80 -8.85 6.10
N ILE A 203 3.25 -9.03 7.29
CA ILE A 203 3.85 -8.53 8.53
C ILE A 203 4.56 -9.71 9.16
N ILE A 204 5.90 -9.63 9.17
CA ILE A 204 6.75 -10.63 9.79
C ILE A 204 7.05 -10.23 11.25
N PRO A 205 7.16 -11.20 12.17
CA PRO A 205 7.55 -10.92 13.54
C PRO A 205 8.92 -10.25 13.57
N ARG A 206 9.05 -9.20 14.38
CA ARG A 206 10.34 -8.55 14.61
C ARG A 206 11.20 -9.48 15.48
N GLU A 207 12.40 -9.82 15.01
CA GLU A 207 13.34 -10.62 15.80
C GLU A 207 13.78 -9.87 17.05
N LYS A 208 14.06 -10.62 18.14
CA LYS A 208 14.38 -10.05 19.46
C LYS A 208 15.50 -9.01 19.44
N HIS A 209 16.54 -9.25 18.64
CA HIS A 209 17.68 -8.36 18.55
C HIS A 209 17.41 -7.04 17.79
N PHE A 210 16.22 -6.90 17.20
CA PHE A 210 15.74 -5.66 16.57
C PHE A 210 14.67 -4.93 17.38
N GLU A 211 14.27 -5.42 18.56
CA GLU A 211 13.15 -4.87 19.34
C GLU A 211 13.28 -3.36 19.57
N ASP A 212 14.47 -2.89 19.96
CA ASP A 212 14.81 -1.49 20.25
C ASP A 212 15.32 -0.71 19.03
N LYS A 213 15.34 -1.33 17.84
CA LYS A 213 15.96 -0.77 16.64
C LYS A 213 14.95 -0.13 15.70
N ARG A 214 15.38 0.95 15.05
CA ARG A 214 14.60 1.61 14.01
C ARG A 214 14.97 1.03 12.65
N ILE A 215 13.95 0.58 11.91
CA ILE A 215 14.08 0.07 10.55
C ILE A 215 13.30 1.00 9.62
N TRP A 216 14.00 1.57 8.66
CA TRP A 216 13.43 2.40 7.60
C TRP A 216 13.19 1.57 6.36
N ASN A 217 11.97 1.57 5.83
CA ASN A 217 11.70 0.95 4.54
C ASN A 217 12.04 1.94 3.42
N LEU A 218 12.98 1.57 2.56
CA LEU A 218 13.26 2.25 1.31
C LEU A 218 12.64 1.43 0.18
N ASN A 219 11.61 1.99 -0.46
CA ASN A 219 10.82 1.33 -1.48
C ASN A 219 10.91 2.03 -2.84
N VAL A 220 10.28 1.42 -3.84
CA VAL A 220 9.87 2.07 -5.07
C VAL A 220 8.38 2.40 -4.99
N ARG A 221 8.01 3.60 -5.44
CA ARG A 221 6.61 4.01 -5.64
C ARG A 221 6.35 4.24 -7.12
N GLY A 222 5.08 4.34 -7.48
CA GLY A 222 4.65 4.68 -8.82
C GLY A 222 4.49 3.46 -9.72
N LYS A 223 4.22 3.73 -11.00
CA LYS A 223 4.06 2.72 -12.05
C LYS A 223 4.66 3.20 -13.37
N ARG A 224 4.81 2.29 -14.33
CA ARG A 224 5.24 2.58 -15.69
C ARG A 224 4.26 3.53 -16.35
N GLY A 225 4.79 4.41 -17.19
CA GLY A 225 4.05 5.43 -17.92
C GLY A 225 4.72 6.79 -17.80
N ASN A 226 4.28 7.73 -18.64
CA ASN A 226 4.51 9.15 -18.42
C ASN A 226 3.48 9.75 -17.45
N ILE A 227 3.68 11.00 -17.01
CA ILE A 227 2.78 11.68 -16.05
C ILE A 227 1.29 11.64 -16.45
N VAL A 228 0.96 11.66 -17.75
CA VAL A 228 -0.43 11.57 -18.24
C VAL A 228 -0.95 10.13 -18.16
N GLN A 229 -0.12 9.16 -18.52
CA GLN A 229 -0.47 7.74 -18.52
C GLN A 229 -0.57 7.15 -17.11
N THR A 230 0.24 7.64 -16.17
CA THR A 230 0.19 7.16 -14.77
C THR A 230 -0.92 7.82 -13.98
N PHE A 231 -1.43 8.98 -14.42
CA PHE A 231 -2.49 9.70 -13.73
C PHE A 231 -3.69 8.76 -13.48
N PRO A 232 -4.20 8.69 -12.24
CA PRO A 232 -3.96 9.61 -11.11
C PRO A 232 -2.85 9.16 -10.13
N ALA A 233 -2.06 8.15 -10.48
CA ALA A 233 -0.84 7.78 -9.78
C ALA A 233 0.38 8.59 -10.29
N VAL A 234 1.57 8.24 -9.81
CA VAL A 234 2.84 8.88 -10.15
C VAL A 234 3.75 7.95 -10.95
N GLU A 235 4.69 8.55 -11.69
CA GLU A 235 5.83 7.84 -12.29
C GLU A 235 6.75 7.23 -11.21
N TYR A 236 7.67 6.37 -11.61
CA TYR A 236 8.60 5.74 -10.68
C TYR A 236 9.46 6.73 -9.91
N ASP A 237 9.58 6.48 -8.60
CA ASP A 237 10.54 7.16 -7.74
C ASP A 237 10.91 6.27 -6.57
N PHE A 238 12.03 6.58 -5.91
CA PHE A 238 12.31 6.00 -4.60
C PHE A 238 11.46 6.68 -3.52
N ALA A 239 11.03 5.89 -2.54
CA ALA A 239 10.23 6.35 -1.42
C ALA A 239 10.83 5.80 -0.10
N PRO A 240 11.43 6.66 0.74
CA PRO A 240 11.65 8.10 0.53
C PRO A 240 12.78 8.40 -0.46
N LYS A 241 12.61 9.50 -1.21
CA LYS A 241 13.64 10.00 -2.15
C LYS A 241 14.86 10.59 -1.44
N ARG A 242 14.64 11.24 -0.30
CA ARG A 242 15.67 11.82 0.56
C ARG A 242 15.49 11.22 1.94
N LEU A 243 16.38 10.30 2.30
CA LEU A 243 16.35 9.60 3.57
C LEU A 243 17.48 10.13 4.46
N THR A 244 17.14 10.54 5.69
CA THR A 244 18.11 10.93 6.71
C THR A 244 17.92 10.05 7.94
N ILE A 245 18.97 9.37 8.37
CA ILE A 245 18.96 8.37 9.45
C ILE A 245 20.21 8.49 10.32
N ASN A 246 20.19 7.85 11.48
CA ASN A 246 21.40 7.68 12.30
C ASN A 246 22.15 6.40 11.93
N SER A 247 23.44 6.34 12.26
CA SER A 247 24.31 5.19 11.99
C SER A 247 23.86 3.88 12.67
N ASN A 248 23.09 4.01 13.76
CA ASN A 248 22.48 2.90 14.49
C ASN A 248 21.13 2.44 13.93
N ASP A 249 20.57 3.14 12.93
CA ASP A 249 19.35 2.74 12.25
C ASP A 249 19.66 1.70 11.15
N TYR A 250 18.64 0.95 10.76
CA TYR A 250 18.70 0.04 9.62
C TYR A 250 17.80 0.50 8.47
N ILE A 251 18.15 0.13 7.25
CA ILE A 251 17.36 0.36 6.04
C ILE A 251 17.01 -0.98 5.43
N HIS A 252 15.72 -1.28 5.30
CA HIS A 252 15.24 -2.39 4.49
C HIS A 252 14.95 -1.86 3.09
N VAL A 253 15.82 -2.20 2.14
CA VAL A 253 15.65 -1.82 0.73
C VAL A 253 14.91 -2.93 0.02
N GLN A 254 13.69 -2.69 -0.45
CA GLN A 254 12.84 -3.67 -1.13
C GLN A 254 11.97 -2.98 -2.17
N TRP A 255 11.38 -3.73 -3.11
CA TRP A 255 10.42 -3.17 -4.05
C TRP A 255 9.51 -4.22 -4.67
N GLU A 256 8.39 -3.75 -5.19
CA GLU A 256 7.51 -4.52 -6.05
C GLU A 256 7.48 -3.92 -7.45
N GLY A 257 7.41 -4.79 -8.45
CA GLY A 257 7.18 -4.43 -9.84
C GLY A 257 6.01 -5.23 -10.42
N SER A 258 5.86 -5.18 -11.73
CA SER A 258 4.75 -5.83 -12.42
C SER A 258 5.14 -6.32 -13.83
N ASN A 259 4.44 -7.34 -14.31
CA ASN A 259 4.51 -7.85 -15.67
C ASN A 259 3.19 -7.63 -16.44
N THR A 260 2.26 -6.88 -15.85
CA THR A 260 0.87 -6.74 -16.32
C THR A 260 0.45 -5.27 -16.37
N ASN A 261 1.36 -4.38 -16.76
CA ASN A 261 0.99 -2.98 -17.01
C ASN A 261 0.21 -2.86 -18.31
N PRO A 262 -0.58 -1.80 -18.50
CA PRO A 262 -1.18 -1.51 -19.78
C PRO A 262 -0.11 -1.38 -20.89
N GLY A 263 -0.41 -1.90 -22.07
CA GLY A 263 0.48 -1.81 -23.23
C GLY A 263 0.61 -0.38 -23.77
N GLY A 264 1.75 -0.08 -24.40
CA GLY A 264 2.02 1.22 -25.01
C GLY A 264 2.33 2.35 -24.01
N TYR A 265 2.53 2.01 -22.73
CA TYR A 265 2.94 2.96 -21.72
C TYR A 265 4.43 3.26 -21.83
N ALA A 266 4.78 4.54 -21.72
CA ALA A 266 6.16 5.00 -21.80
C ALA A 266 6.99 4.41 -20.66
N GLY A 267 8.23 4.02 -20.95
CA GLY A 267 9.15 3.41 -19.99
C GLY A 267 10.22 2.59 -20.70
N GLU A 268 11.28 2.25 -19.99
CA GLU A 268 12.32 1.37 -20.51
C GLU A 268 11.98 -0.10 -20.34
N GLY A 269 12.66 -0.94 -21.11
CA GLY A 269 12.45 -2.38 -21.06
C GLY A 269 11.31 -2.89 -21.93
N ARG A 270 10.96 -4.17 -21.75
CA ARG A 270 9.85 -4.81 -22.47
C ARG A 270 8.52 -4.15 -22.11
N ASP A 271 7.65 -3.98 -23.12
CA ASP A 271 6.31 -3.43 -22.94
C ASP A 271 5.55 -4.19 -21.84
N GLN A 272 4.71 -3.46 -21.10
CA GLN A 272 3.90 -3.97 -19.97
C GLN A 272 4.69 -4.44 -18.74
N THR A 273 6.02 -4.37 -18.78
CA THR A 273 6.88 -4.75 -17.65
C THR A 273 7.46 -3.56 -16.93
N ASP A 274 7.64 -3.78 -15.63
CA ASP A 274 8.30 -2.86 -14.73
C ASP A 274 9.44 -3.60 -14.05
N ARG A 275 10.63 -3.02 -14.15
CA ARG A 275 11.82 -3.49 -13.47
C ARG A 275 12.39 -2.34 -12.68
N SER A 276 12.94 -2.66 -11.52
CA SER A 276 13.68 -1.72 -10.70
C SER A 276 14.96 -2.39 -10.24
N ASN A 277 16.00 -1.59 -10.12
CA ASN A 277 17.24 -1.95 -9.47
C ASN A 277 17.76 -0.74 -8.69
N MET A 278 18.84 -0.96 -7.94
CA MET A 278 19.51 0.10 -7.22
C MET A 278 21.01 -0.02 -7.44
N VAL A 279 21.60 1.02 -8.01
CA VAL A 279 23.04 1.15 -8.23
C VAL A 279 23.56 2.43 -7.59
N ALA A 280 24.80 2.41 -7.11
CA ALA A 280 25.45 3.59 -6.57
C ALA A 280 25.70 4.62 -7.67
N MET A 281 25.64 5.91 -7.32
CA MET A 281 26.00 7.01 -8.20
C MET A 281 26.76 8.08 -7.40
N GLU A 282 27.57 8.89 -8.08
CA GLU A 282 28.47 9.85 -7.41
C GLU A 282 27.70 11.03 -6.81
N LYS A 283 26.86 11.68 -7.63
CA LYS A 283 26.14 12.92 -7.29
C LYS A 283 24.92 13.12 -8.18
N PRO A 284 23.86 13.82 -7.72
CA PRO A 284 22.51 13.77 -8.32
C PRO A 284 22.41 14.34 -9.76
N ASP A 285 23.34 15.20 -10.15
CA ASP A 285 23.48 15.78 -11.49
C ASP A 285 24.09 14.80 -12.51
N ILE A 286 24.68 13.69 -12.06
CA ILE A 286 25.20 12.63 -12.93
C ILE A 286 24.19 11.47 -13.01
N SER A 287 24.00 10.92 -14.20
CA SER A 287 23.10 9.79 -14.48
C SER A 287 23.87 8.54 -14.88
N PHE A 288 24.97 8.28 -14.18
CA PHE A 288 25.90 7.19 -14.45
C PHE A 288 26.18 6.40 -13.17
N PRO A 289 26.10 5.06 -13.20
CA PRO A 289 26.47 4.23 -12.06
C PRO A 289 27.97 4.34 -11.75
N GLN A 290 28.34 4.27 -10.47
CA GLN A 290 29.73 4.13 -10.06
C GLN A 290 29.95 2.78 -9.38
N ASN A 291 31.17 2.25 -9.52
CA ASN A 291 31.53 0.94 -9.01
C ASN A 291 31.77 0.92 -7.48
N SER A 292 32.05 2.08 -6.87
CA SER A 292 32.34 2.23 -5.45
C SER A 292 31.44 3.30 -4.80
N GLY A 293 31.34 3.29 -3.48
CA GLY A 293 30.59 4.29 -2.72
C GLY A 293 29.54 3.65 -1.83
N LEU A 294 28.25 3.84 -2.13
CA LEU A 294 27.13 3.45 -1.24
C LEU A 294 27.30 2.07 -0.60
N PHE A 295 27.61 1.04 -1.40
CA PHE A 295 27.64 -0.34 -0.93
C PHE A 295 28.92 -0.70 -0.17
N ASP A 296 30.02 0.02 -0.37
CA ASP A 296 31.27 -0.17 0.41
C ASP A 296 31.11 0.27 1.86
N HIS A 297 30.11 1.11 2.12
CA HIS A 297 29.74 1.60 3.44
C HIS A 297 28.51 0.90 4.02
N ALA A 298 28.02 -0.16 3.36
CA ALA A 298 26.88 -0.95 3.79
C ALA A 298 27.31 -2.26 4.44
N LYS A 299 26.53 -2.74 5.41
CA LYS A 299 26.63 -4.07 5.99
C LYS A 299 25.27 -4.74 5.97
N VAL A 300 25.21 -5.99 5.49
CA VAL A 300 23.99 -6.80 5.60
C VAL A 300 23.83 -7.25 7.06
N ILE A 301 22.68 -6.91 7.63
CA ILE A 301 22.29 -7.30 8.98
C ILE A 301 21.35 -8.51 8.93
N HIS A 302 20.47 -8.53 7.94
CA HIS A 302 19.54 -9.63 7.71
C HIS A 302 19.17 -9.72 6.21
N ALA A 303 18.99 -10.94 5.72
CA ALA A 303 18.44 -11.23 4.41
C ALA A 303 17.35 -12.30 4.57
N LEU A 304 16.19 -12.08 3.93
CA LEU A 304 15.03 -12.96 4.08
C LEU A 304 15.25 -14.36 3.49
N ASP A 305 16.22 -14.51 2.60
CA ASP A 305 16.65 -15.79 2.04
C ASP A 305 17.71 -16.51 2.91
N GLY A 306 17.98 -16.01 4.11
CA GLY A 306 18.87 -16.63 5.09
C GLY A 306 20.36 -16.45 4.82
N ARG A 307 20.74 -15.57 3.87
CA ARG A 307 22.16 -15.29 3.63
C ARG A 307 22.75 -14.33 4.66
N HIS A 308 24.03 -14.52 4.93
CA HIS A 308 24.81 -13.74 5.89
C HIS A 308 26.21 -13.46 5.31
N ASN A 309 26.95 -12.53 5.93
CA ASN A 309 28.35 -12.22 5.60
C ASN A 309 28.61 -11.81 4.14
N MET A 310 27.64 -11.18 3.48
CA MET A 310 27.78 -10.64 2.14
C MET A 310 28.82 -9.51 2.09
N THR A 311 29.68 -9.52 1.08
CA THR A 311 30.64 -8.45 0.78
C THR A 311 29.94 -7.23 0.16
N SER A 312 30.63 -6.09 0.03
CA SER A 312 30.05 -4.93 -0.66
C SER A 312 29.72 -5.22 -2.13
N ALA A 313 30.53 -6.05 -2.79
CA ALA A 313 30.29 -6.52 -4.15
C ALA A 313 29.03 -7.39 -4.24
N ASP A 314 28.80 -8.27 -3.26
CA ASP A 314 27.59 -9.11 -3.19
C ASP A 314 26.33 -8.27 -2.99
N ILE A 315 26.41 -7.22 -2.15
CA ILE A 315 25.30 -6.27 -1.97
C ILE A 315 25.01 -5.52 -3.27
N ALA A 316 26.06 -5.00 -3.91
CA ALA A 316 25.93 -4.23 -5.15
C ALA A 316 25.26 -5.06 -6.24
N ILE A 317 25.65 -6.32 -6.40
CA ILE A 317 25.08 -7.18 -7.44
C ILE A 317 23.68 -7.67 -7.10
N ALA A 318 23.38 -7.93 -5.83
CA ALA A 318 22.02 -8.22 -5.37
C ALA A 318 21.07 -7.06 -5.67
N MET A 319 21.49 -5.83 -5.38
CA MET A 319 20.69 -4.64 -5.66
C MET A 319 20.57 -4.32 -7.15
N ALA A 320 21.60 -4.63 -7.95
CA ALA A 320 21.58 -4.43 -9.40
C ALA A 320 20.71 -5.45 -10.15
N THR A 321 20.57 -6.66 -9.60
CA THR A 321 19.92 -7.82 -10.26
C THR A 321 18.65 -8.31 -9.56
N ALA A 322 18.07 -7.48 -8.68
CA ALA A 322 16.87 -7.82 -7.89
C ALA A 322 17.02 -9.15 -7.13
N GLY A 323 18.23 -9.44 -6.63
CA GLY A 323 18.58 -10.63 -5.86
C GLY A 323 18.87 -11.88 -6.68
N THR A 324 18.68 -11.88 -8.00
CA THR A 324 18.98 -13.05 -8.87
C THR A 324 20.43 -13.49 -8.70
N TYR A 325 21.36 -12.52 -8.69
CA TYR A 325 22.74 -12.74 -8.29
C TYR A 325 23.00 -12.03 -6.98
N ASN A 326 23.69 -12.71 -6.08
CA ASN A 326 23.91 -12.28 -4.70
C ASN A 326 25.28 -12.76 -4.18
N ASP A 327 26.08 -13.27 -5.12
CA ASP A 327 27.44 -13.72 -4.95
C ASP A 327 28.16 -13.19 -6.19
N ALA A 328 28.96 -12.15 -6.00
CA ALA A 328 29.62 -11.44 -7.10
C ALA A 328 30.57 -12.36 -7.88
N THR A 329 31.09 -13.41 -7.24
CA THR A 329 31.98 -14.38 -7.88
C THR A 329 31.27 -15.29 -8.88
N LYS A 330 29.94 -15.42 -8.77
CA LYS A 330 29.09 -16.22 -9.65
C LYS A 330 28.47 -15.43 -10.79
N PHE A 331 28.73 -14.13 -10.85
CA PHE A 331 28.26 -13.34 -11.97
C PHE A 331 29.12 -13.60 -13.21
N PRO A 332 28.52 -13.88 -14.38
CA PRO A 332 29.28 -14.10 -15.60
C PRO A 332 30.18 -12.90 -15.94
N ALA A 333 31.46 -13.18 -16.20
CA ALA A 333 32.40 -12.16 -16.65
C ALA A 333 32.12 -11.75 -18.11
N ASP A 334 31.71 -12.71 -18.94
CA ASP A 334 31.20 -12.44 -20.28
C ASP A 334 29.66 -12.47 -20.28
N LEU A 335 29.05 -11.35 -20.63
CA LEU A 335 27.61 -11.22 -20.69
C LEU A 335 26.98 -11.96 -21.89
N ASN A 336 27.79 -12.50 -22.80
CA ASN A 336 27.33 -13.42 -23.85
C ASN A 336 27.14 -14.85 -23.33
N GLU A 337 27.69 -15.19 -22.16
CA GLU A 337 27.54 -16.49 -21.49
C GLU A 337 26.26 -16.57 -20.64
N PHE A 338 25.41 -15.54 -20.69
CA PHE A 338 24.10 -15.54 -20.04
C PHE A 338 23.13 -16.45 -20.82
N GLU A 339 23.17 -17.76 -20.58
CA GLU A 339 22.31 -18.72 -21.28
C GLU A 339 20.80 -18.47 -21.07
N GLN A 340 20.44 -17.88 -19.93
CA GLN A 340 19.05 -17.67 -19.54
C GLN A 340 18.39 -16.46 -20.22
N CYS A 341 19.16 -15.55 -20.82
CA CYS A 341 18.58 -14.40 -21.49
C CYS A 341 19.50 -13.72 -22.50
N ASN A 342 18.91 -13.09 -23.52
CA ASN A 342 19.70 -12.35 -24.51
C ASN A 342 20.18 -10.99 -23.98
N ARG A 343 21.18 -10.41 -24.66
CA ARG A 343 21.80 -9.12 -24.29
C ARG A 343 20.79 -7.98 -24.15
N LYS A 344 19.73 -7.96 -24.98
CA LYS A 344 18.68 -6.94 -24.90
C LYS A 344 17.86 -7.08 -23.63
N GLN A 345 17.42 -8.30 -23.29
CA GLN A 345 16.69 -8.58 -22.05
C GLN A 345 17.54 -8.23 -20.83
N LEU A 346 18.83 -8.55 -20.86
CA LEU A 346 19.76 -8.21 -19.78
C LEU A 346 19.89 -6.70 -19.58
N ALA A 347 20.12 -5.96 -20.67
CA ALA A 347 20.20 -4.49 -20.64
C ALA A 347 18.90 -3.83 -20.13
N GLN A 348 17.77 -4.51 -20.31
CA GLN A 348 16.44 -4.07 -19.91
C GLN A 348 16.00 -4.59 -18.53
N LEU A 349 16.88 -5.31 -17.81
CA LEU A 349 16.60 -5.98 -16.54
C LEU A 349 15.48 -7.04 -16.62
N ASP A 350 15.06 -7.42 -17.83
CA ASP A 350 13.97 -8.35 -18.07
C ASP A 350 14.30 -9.79 -17.64
N CYS A 351 15.58 -10.11 -17.50
CA CYS A 351 16.06 -11.39 -16.96
C CYS A 351 15.85 -11.52 -15.45
N TYR A 352 15.53 -10.43 -14.76
CA TYR A 352 15.40 -10.38 -13.31
C TYR A 352 13.93 -10.27 -12.89
N PRO A 353 13.59 -10.75 -11.67
CA PRO A 353 12.25 -10.60 -11.12
C PRO A 353 11.81 -9.13 -11.05
N PRO A 354 10.51 -8.84 -11.23
CA PRO A 354 9.97 -7.49 -11.06
C PRO A 354 10.09 -6.98 -9.62
N SER A 355 10.02 -7.90 -8.65
CA SER A 355 9.97 -7.59 -7.21
C SER A 355 11.17 -8.19 -6.50
N TYR A 356 11.68 -7.48 -5.49
CA TYR A 356 12.77 -7.93 -4.66
C TYR A 356 12.44 -7.74 -3.18
N ALA A 357 12.49 -8.83 -2.42
CA ALA A 357 12.26 -8.83 -0.98
C ALA A 357 13.38 -8.13 -0.19
N GLY A 358 14.53 -7.88 -0.84
CA GLY A 358 15.48 -6.91 -0.34
C GLY A 358 16.51 -7.42 0.66
N LEU A 359 17.30 -6.47 1.16
CA LEU A 359 18.26 -6.66 2.25
C LEU A 359 17.98 -5.65 3.37
N LEU A 360 18.19 -6.07 4.61
CA LEU A 360 18.28 -5.17 5.76
C LEU A 360 19.74 -4.74 5.92
N LEU A 361 20.00 -3.46 5.72
CA LEU A 361 21.33 -2.88 5.66
C LEU A 361 21.55 -1.89 6.81
N GLN A 362 22.77 -1.87 7.33
CA GLN A 362 23.30 -0.77 8.15
C GLN A 362 24.32 0.00 7.34
N PHE A 363 24.35 1.33 7.47
CA PHE A 363 25.28 2.19 6.76
C PHE A 363 26.18 2.96 7.72
N LYS A 364 27.45 3.13 7.34
CA LYS A 364 28.35 4.07 8.03
C LYS A 364 27.95 5.51 7.74
N LYS A 365 28.31 6.44 8.64
CA LYS A 365 28.14 7.89 8.45
C LYS A 365 28.61 8.34 7.07
N GLY A 366 27.80 9.15 6.40
CA GLY A 366 28.12 9.66 5.06
C GLY A 366 26.90 10.16 4.31
N VAL A 367 27.15 10.69 3.11
CA VAL A 367 26.10 11.06 2.15
C VAL A 367 26.30 10.20 0.91
N TYR A 368 25.26 9.49 0.52
CA TYR A 368 25.30 8.54 -0.57
C TYR A 368 24.16 8.80 -1.55
N TYR A 369 24.42 8.53 -2.82
CA TYR A 369 23.45 8.68 -3.89
C TYR A 369 23.29 7.37 -4.63
N TYR A 370 22.07 7.13 -5.10
CA TYR A 370 21.73 5.93 -5.83
C TYR A 370 20.67 6.22 -6.89
N MET A 371 20.63 5.37 -7.90
CA MET A 371 19.65 5.44 -8.98
C MET A 371 19.13 4.06 -9.36
N CYS A 372 17.98 4.03 -10.01
CA CYS A 372 17.57 2.89 -10.81
C CYS A 372 18.12 3.10 -12.23
N SER A 373 18.96 2.19 -12.72
CA SER A 373 19.53 2.32 -14.08
C SER A 373 18.48 2.06 -15.15
N GLY A 374 17.49 1.20 -14.87
CA GLY A 374 16.37 0.94 -15.79
C GLY A 374 15.39 2.12 -15.89
N ASN A 375 15.04 2.74 -14.76
CA ASN A 375 14.06 3.82 -14.70
C ASN A 375 14.70 5.21 -14.74
N ASN A 376 15.66 5.39 -15.64
CA ASN A 376 16.37 6.65 -15.87
C ASN A 376 16.28 7.05 -17.34
N ASN A 377 15.08 6.92 -17.92
CA ASN A 377 14.84 7.16 -19.33
C ASN A 377 14.93 8.66 -19.67
N PHE A 378 15.55 8.98 -20.80
CA PHE A 378 15.70 10.35 -21.35
C PHE A 378 16.53 11.34 -20.53
N THR A 379 17.18 10.94 -19.43
CA THR A 379 17.95 11.81 -18.51
C THR A 379 17.17 12.97 -17.84
N ASN A 380 15.93 13.22 -18.27
CA ASN A 380 14.99 14.17 -17.69
C ASN A 380 13.88 13.49 -16.87
N ARG A 381 13.83 12.15 -16.84
CA ARG A 381 12.97 11.34 -15.96
C ARG A 381 13.80 10.32 -15.22
N ASN A 382 14.16 10.70 -13.99
CA ASN A 382 15.21 10.01 -13.25
C ASN A 382 14.70 9.51 -11.90
N GLN A 383 14.71 8.20 -11.72
CA GLN A 383 14.54 7.58 -10.40
C GLN A 383 15.89 7.60 -9.66
N LYS A 384 16.07 8.63 -8.81
CA LYS A 384 17.28 8.86 -8.01
C LYS A 384 16.94 9.11 -6.56
N GLY A 385 17.79 8.67 -5.64
CA GLY A 385 17.64 8.90 -4.22
C GLY A 385 18.93 9.38 -3.56
N ARG A 386 18.77 9.95 -2.36
CA ARG A 386 19.85 10.40 -1.48
C ARG A 386 19.65 9.81 -0.10
N LEU A 387 20.70 9.18 0.42
CA LEU A 387 20.80 8.73 1.79
C LEU A 387 21.79 9.64 2.54
N THR A 388 21.41 10.10 3.72
CA THR A 388 22.26 10.86 4.64
C THR A 388 22.27 10.14 5.97
N VAL A 389 23.46 9.71 6.41
CA VAL A 389 23.66 8.98 7.67
C VAL A 389 24.45 9.88 8.61
N SER A 390 23.83 10.27 9.72
CA SER A 390 24.45 10.97 10.84
C SER A 390 24.93 10.00 11.92
N ASP A 391 25.71 10.49 12.88
CA ASP A 391 26.14 9.69 14.04
C ASP A 391 24.94 9.23 14.89
#